data_AF-A0A2V5MB55-F1
#
_entry.id   AF-A0A2V5MB55-F1
#
_cell.length_a   1.000
_cell.length_b   1.000
_cell.length_c   1.000
_cell.angle_alpha   90.00
_cell.angle_beta   90.00
_cell.angle_gamma   90.00
#
_symmetry.space_group_name_H-M   'P 1'
#
loop_
_entity.id
_entity.type
_entity.pdbx_description
1 polymer ?
#
loop_
_entity_poly.entity_id
_entity_poly.type
_entity_poly.pdbx_seq_one_letter_code
_entity_poly.pdbx_strand_id
1 'polypeptide(L)'
;MAVKRGKGQQLISLHELRAERQIEIEPADPTTAEMIYERRWALTVLERVLSRLKDEYSAAGNVALFDSLKELLPDEPGSPSQFYRHE
;
A
#
# COMPACT_ATOMS: atom_id res chain seq x y z
N MET A 1 28.89 51.46 2.83
CA MET A 1 29.55 50.48 3.72
C MET A 1 28.47 49.63 4.37
N ALA A 2 28.39 48.33 4.07
CA ALA A 2 27.37 47.44 4.64
C ALA A 2 27.85 46.87 5.99
N VAL A 3 27.11 47.11 7.06
CA VAL A 3 27.42 46.60 8.40
C VAL A 3 26.94 45.16 8.51
N LYS A 4 27.88 44.21 8.65
CA LYS A 4 27.56 42.80 8.92
C LYS A 4 26.88 42.70 10.30
N ARG A 5 25.63 42.26 10.34
CA ARG A 5 24.76 42.16 11.55
C ARG A 5 25.19 41.09 12.58
N GLY A 6 26.47 40.75 12.67
CA GLY A 6 26.94 39.60 13.44
C GLY A 6 28.18 39.86 14.29
N LYS A 7 28.50 41.11 14.62
CA LYS A 7 29.60 41.40 15.56
C LYS A 7 29.13 41.14 16.99
N GLY A 8 29.50 39.98 17.54
CA GLY A 8 29.33 39.66 18.97
C GLY A 8 28.30 38.58 19.31
N GLN A 9 27.66 37.94 18.33
CA GLN A 9 26.81 36.77 18.59
C GLN A 9 27.65 35.49 18.60
N GLN A 10 27.38 34.62 19.57
CA GLN A 10 28.01 33.30 19.69
C GLN A 10 27.69 32.49 18.42
N LEU A 11 28.73 32.11 17.68
CA LEU A 11 28.60 31.29 16.49
C LEU A 11 28.31 29.86 16.94
N ILE A 12 27.06 29.43 16.80
CA ILE A 12 26.71 28.03 17.01
C ILE A 12 27.29 27.23 15.84
N SER A 13 28.09 26.21 16.15
CA SER A 13 28.67 25.35 15.13
C SER A 13 27.56 24.53 14.46
N LEU A 14 27.48 24.57 13.13
CA LEU A 14 26.59 23.67 12.37
C LEU A 14 26.91 22.19 12.62
N HIS A 15 28.13 21.88 13.09
CA HIS A 15 28.54 20.53 13.43
C HIS A 15 27.87 20.03 14.72
N GLU A 16 27.75 20.90 15.74
CA GLU A 16 27.06 20.58 17.00
C GLU A 16 25.55 20.40 16.77
N LEU A 17 24.95 21.23 15.92
CA LEU A 17 23.55 21.05 15.47
C LEU A 17 23.32 19.77 14.67
N ARG A 18 24.36 19.20 14.05
CA ARG A 18 24.26 17.97 13.26
C ARG A 18 24.27 16.72 14.13
N ALA A 19 24.96 16.76 15.27
CA ALA A 19 24.98 15.66 16.23
C ALA A 19 23.59 15.42 16.85
N GLU A 20 22.84 16.49 17.12
CA GLU A 20 21.43 16.40 17.56
C GLU A 20 20.44 16.17 16.40
N ARG A 21 20.87 16.42 15.15
CA ARG A 21 20.12 16.16 13.90
C ARG A 21 20.52 14.87 13.19
N GLN A 22 21.11 13.90 13.89
CA GLN A 22 20.74 12.51 13.57
C GLN A 22 19.29 12.31 14.02
N ILE A 23 18.40 13.04 13.34
CA ILE A 23 17.01 12.69 13.18
C ILE A 23 17.10 11.24 12.74
N GLU A 24 16.69 10.33 13.64
CA GLU A 24 16.36 8.97 13.28
C GLU A 24 15.49 9.12 12.04
N ILE A 25 16.07 8.80 10.88
CA ILE A 25 15.29 8.70 9.66
C ILE A 25 14.39 7.53 9.97
N GLU A 26 13.16 7.84 10.41
CA GLU A 26 12.10 6.85 10.57
C GLU A 26 12.15 6.01 9.29
N PRO A 27 12.40 4.70 9.38
CA PRO A 27 12.45 3.87 8.20
C PRO A 27 11.14 4.10 7.45
N ALA A 28 11.24 4.62 6.23
CA ALA A 28 10.07 4.84 5.39
C ALA A 28 9.29 3.52 5.37
N ASP A 29 7.98 3.60 5.65
CA ASP A 29 7.09 2.44 5.55
C ASP A 29 7.43 1.69 4.25
N PRO A 30 7.69 0.37 4.31
CA PRO A 30 8.05 -0.40 3.12
C PRO A 30 6.97 -0.32 2.03
N THR A 31 5.77 0.14 2.38
CA THR A 31 4.65 0.36 1.47
C THR A 31 4.64 1.80 0.97
N THR A 32 5.07 2.01 -0.27
CA THR A 32 4.96 3.32 -0.92
C THR A 32 3.51 3.59 -1.36
N ALA A 33 3.15 4.87 -1.55
CA ALA A 33 1.85 5.25 -2.10
C ALA A 33 1.60 4.62 -3.48
N GLU A 34 2.65 4.45 -4.28
CA GLU A 34 2.61 3.76 -5.58
C GLU A 34 2.23 2.29 -5.41
N MET A 35 2.84 1.57 -4.47
CA MET A 35 2.50 0.17 -4.19
C MET A 35 1.04 0.00 -3.72
N ILE A 36 0.54 0.93 -2.89
CA ILE A 36 -0.87 0.93 -2.47
C ILE A 36 -1.79 1.15 -3.67
N TYR A 37 -1.45 2.11 -4.52
CA TYR A 37 -2.21 2.41 -5.73
C TYR A 37 -2.26 1.20 -6.67
N GLU A 38 -1.10 0.63 -7.00
CA GLU A 38 -0.98 -0.54 -7.87
C GLU A 38 -1.76 -1.74 -7.32
N ARG A 39 -1.65 -2.03 -6.02
CA ARG A 39 -2.41 -3.12 -5.38
C ARG A 39 -3.91 -2.90 -5.52
N ARG A 40 -4.40 -1.70 -5.21
CA ARG A 40 -5.84 -1.38 -5.31
C ARG A 40 -6.33 -1.43 -6.76
N TRP A 41 -5.51 -0.96 -7.68
CA TRP A 41 -5.83 -0.99 -9.10
C TRP A 41 -5.93 -2.43 -9.62
N ALA A 42 -4.95 -3.28 -9.31
CA ALA A 42 -4.95 -4.69 -9.70
C ALA A 42 -6.20 -5.42 -9.18
N LEU A 43 -6.58 -5.20 -7.92
CA LEU A 43 -7.80 -5.77 -7.33
C LEU A 43 -9.07 -5.28 -8.03
N THR A 44 -9.15 -3.98 -8.32
CA THR A 44 -10.29 -3.40 -9.05
C THR A 44 -10.42 -4.01 -10.45
N VAL A 45 -9.30 -4.22 -11.14
CA VAL A 45 -9.30 -4.87 -12.46
C VAL A 45 -9.79 -6.31 -12.35
N LEU A 46 -9.29 -7.06 -11.37
CA LEU A 46 -9.70 -8.46 -11.14
C LEU A 46 -11.20 -8.57 -10.86
N GLU A 47 -11.74 -7.73 -9.96
CA GLU A 47 -13.18 -7.70 -9.66
C GLU A 47 -14.03 -7.43 -10.90
N ARG A 48 -13.61 -6.49 -11.76
CA ARG A 48 -14.32 -6.17 -13.00
C ARG A 48 -14.33 -7.34 -13.97
N VAL A 49 -13.19 -8.02 -14.13
CA VAL A 49 -13.08 -9.21 -15.00
C VAL A 49 -13.98 -10.33 -14.48
N LEU A 50 -13.93 -10.62 -13.17
CA LEU A 50 -14.77 -11.66 -12.57
C LEU A 50 -16.27 -11.34 -12.69
N SER A 51 -16.66 -10.07 -12.51
CA SER A 51 -18.05 -9.64 -12.68
C SER A 51 -18.54 -9.86 -14.11
N ARG A 52 -17.73 -9.45 -15.10
CA ARG A 52 -18.07 -9.66 -16.50
C ARG A 52 -18.17 -11.14 -16.87
N LEU A 53 -17.23 -11.96 -16.40
CA LEU A 53 -17.27 -13.42 -16.62
C LEU A 53 -18.52 -14.03 -16.00
N LYS A 54 -18.92 -13.59 -14.80
CA LYS A 54 -20.16 -14.04 -14.19
C LYS A 54 -21.37 -13.73 -15.08
N ASP A 55 -21.44 -12.53 -15.62
CA ASP A 55 -22.54 -12.12 -16.51
C ASP A 55 -22.57 -12.97 -17.79
N GLU A 56 -21.41 -13.24 -18.39
CA GLU A 56 -21.28 -14.10 -19.58
C GLU A 56 -21.72 -15.54 -19.30
N TYR A 57 -21.31 -16.12 -18.17
CA TYR A 57 -21.75 -17.46 -17.75
C TYR A 57 -23.25 -17.48 -17.39
N SER A 58 -23.76 -16.40 -16.80
CA SER A 58 -25.19 -16.28 -16.50
C SER A 58 -26.04 -16.23 -17.76
N ALA A 59 -25.62 -15.45 -18.75
CA ALA A 59 -26.27 -15.40 -20.06
C ALA A 59 -26.23 -16.75 -20.79
N ALA A 60 -25.18 -17.54 -20.58
CA ALA A 60 -25.05 -18.89 -21.11
C ALA A 60 -25.80 -19.98 -20.29
N GLY A 61 -26.45 -19.63 -19.18
CA GLY A 61 -27.14 -20.57 -18.29
C GLY A 61 -26.20 -21.42 -17.42
N ASN A 62 -24.92 -21.07 -17.33
CA ASN A 62 -23.84 -21.83 -16.67
C ASN A 62 -23.41 -21.21 -15.33
N VAL A 63 -24.32 -20.56 -14.60
CA VAL A 63 -24.00 -19.88 -13.32
C VAL A 63 -23.35 -20.84 -12.32
N ALA A 64 -23.89 -22.05 -12.19
CA ALA A 64 -23.35 -23.05 -11.25
C ALA A 64 -21.89 -23.42 -11.56
N LEU A 65 -21.52 -23.47 -12.85
CA LEU A 65 -20.14 -23.74 -13.27
C LEU A 65 -19.21 -22.58 -12.90
N PHE A 66 -19.67 -21.33 -13.07
CA PHE A 66 -18.91 -20.16 -12.64
C PHE A 66 -18.66 -20.18 -11.13
N ASP A 67 -19.68 -20.49 -10.32
CA ASP A 67 -19.55 -20.54 -8.87
C ASP A 67 -18.57 -21.64 -8.43
N SER A 68 -18.64 -22.85 -9.02
CA SER A 68 -17.68 -23.92 -8.74
C SER A 68 -16.24 -23.56 -9.11
N LEU A 69 -16.03 -22.84 -10.23
CA LEU A 69 -14.69 -22.40 -10.64
C LEU A 69 -14.16 -21.28 -9.72
N LYS A 70 -15.04 -20.41 -9.23
CA LYS A 70 -14.68 -19.31 -8.32
C LYS A 70 -14.17 -19.83 -6.98
N GLU A 71 -14.73 -20.91 -6.45
CA GLU A 71 -14.29 -21.54 -5.19
C GLU A 71 -12.87 -22.11 -5.26
N LEU A 72 -12.38 -22.41 -6.46
CA LEU A 72 -11.03 -22.95 -6.68
C LEU A 72 -9.95 -21.85 -6.78
N LEU A 73 -10.34 -20.57 -6.77
CA LEU A 73 -9.39 -19.47 -6.79
C LEU A 73 -8.67 -19.37 -5.43
N PRO A 74 -7.34 -19.26 -5.41
CA PRO A 74 -6.60 -19.07 -4.17
C PRO A 74 -7.04 -17.77 -3.50
N ASP A 75 -7.18 -17.81 -2.17
CA ASP A 75 -7.47 -16.63 -1.35
C ASP A 75 -6.31 -15.62 -1.47
N GLU A 76 -6.59 -14.32 -1.28
CA GLU A 76 -5.53 -13.31 -1.34
C GLU A 76 -4.43 -13.66 -0.32
N PRO A 77 -3.13 -13.62 -0.69
CA PRO A 77 -2.05 -13.70 0.28
C PRO A 77 -2.13 -12.46 1.19
N GLY A 78 -2.71 -12.63 2.37
CA GLY A 78 -2.99 -11.55 3.33
C GLY A 78 -4.47 -11.35 3.67
N SER A 79 -5.39 -12.07 3.04
CA SER A 79 -6.75 -12.22 3.56
C SER A 79 -6.64 -12.89 4.94
N PRO A 80 -7.28 -12.35 6.01
CA PRO A 80 -7.41 -13.11 7.24
C PRO A 80 -8.17 -14.37 6.89
N SER A 81 -7.44 -15.48 6.86
CA SER A 81 -7.95 -16.79 6.50
C SER A 81 -9.23 -17.03 7.30
N GLN A 82 -10.36 -17.11 6.61
CA GLN A 82 -11.67 -17.38 7.23
C GLN A 82 -11.73 -18.79 7.86
N PHE A 83 -10.62 -19.52 7.84
CA PHE A 83 -10.40 -20.85 8.42
C PHE A 83 -10.28 -20.89 9.95
N TYR A 84 -10.60 -19.83 10.69
CA TYR A 84 -10.70 -19.85 12.16
C TYR A 84 -12.15 -19.71 12.66
N ARG A 85 -13.06 -20.52 12.12
CA ARG A 85 -14.31 -20.85 12.82
C ARG A 85 -14.75 -22.27 12.48
N HIS A 86 -14.14 -23.24 13.15
CA HIS A 86 -14.84 -24.46 13.53
C HIS A 86 -14.31 -24.89 14.90
N GLU A 87 -15.25 -25.06 15.83
CA GLU A 87 -15.07 -25.50 17.22
C GLU A 87 -14.46 -26.91 17.32
#